data_AF-A0A6B3EGQ1-F1
#
_entry.id   AF-A0A6B3EGQ1-F1
#
_cell.length_a   1.000
_cell.length_b   1.000
_cell.length_c   1.000
_cell.angle_alpha   90.00
_cell.angle_beta   90.00
_cell.angle_gamma   90.00
#
_symmetry.space_group_name_H-M   'P 1'
#
loop_
_entity.id
_entity.type
_entity.pdbx_description
1 polymer ?
#
loop_
_entity_poly.entity_id
_entity_poly.type
_entity_poly.pdbx_seq_one_letter_code
_entity_poly.pdbx_strand_id
1 'polypeptide(L)'
;VSTLTAAVRESVRPLILRALEAAEDWPATAAALNAEHAELLRLVRAGEATAAADLAERHIRGFHGTLVTNEPAGPEADTNGEP
;
A
#
# COMPACT_ATOMS: atom_id res chain seq x y z
N VAL A 1 -14.32 15.44 -6.23
CA VAL A 1 -13.16 14.55 -5.96
C VAL A 1 -12.43 14.35 -7.27
N SER A 2 -11.12 14.63 -7.33
CA SER A 2 -10.33 14.56 -8.57
C SER A 2 -10.27 13.12 -9.10
N THR A 3 -10.40 12.96 -10.42
CA THR A 3 -10.27 11.68 -11.14
C THR A 3 -9.01 10.91 -10.75
N LEU A 4 -7.93 11.62 -10.42
CA LEU A 4 -6.66 11.03 -9.99
C LEU A 4 -6.81 10.26 -8.67
N THR A 5 -7.50 10.81 -7.67
CA THR A 5 -7.73 10.16 -6.38
C THR A 5 -8.61 8.92 -6.52
N ALA A 6 -9.56 8.95 -7.47
CA ALA A 6 -10.37 7.78 -7.78
C ALA A 6 -9.55 6.68 -8.49
N ALA A 7 -8.72 7.05 -9.47
CA ALA A 7 -7.86 6.11 -10.17
C ALA A 7 -6.84 5.44 -9.24
N VAL A 8 -6.23 6.21 -8.34
CA VAL A 8 -5.33 5.67 -7.29
C VAL A 8 -6.09 4.69 -6.41
N ARG A 9 -7.26 5.06 -5.87
CA ARG A 9 -8.05 4.17 -5.01
C ARG A 9 -8.42 2.85 -5.69
N GLU A 10 -8.81 2.89 -6.96
CA GLU A 10 -9.18 1.68 -7.68
C GLU A 10 -7.97 0.80 -8.01
N SER A 11 -6.77 1.38 -8.24
CA SER A 11 -5.56 0.57 -8.47
C SER A 11 -5.04 -0.13 -7.21
N VAL A 12 -5.21 0.45 -6.02
CA VAL A 12 -4.81 -0.20 -4.75
C VAL A 12 -5.84 -1.22 -4.24
N ARG A 13 -7.13 -1.08 -4.60
CA ARG A 13 -8.22 -1.96 -4.11
C ARG A 13 -7.90 -3.47 -4.18
N PRO A 14 -7.49 -4.05 -5.32
CA PRO A 14 -7.22 -5.49 -5.39
C PRO A 14 -6.00 -5.92 -4.57
N LEU A 15 -5.01 -5.04 -4.36
CA LEU A 15 -3.85 -5.32 -3.51
C LEU A 15 -4.25 -5.34 -2.03
N ILE A 16 -5.14 -4.43 -1.63
CA ILE A 16 -5.70 -4.41 -0.27
C ILE A 16 -6.47 -5.70 -0.01
N LEU A 17 -7.37 -6.09 -0.92
CA LEU A 17 -8.18 -7.30 -0.72
C LEU A 17 -7.33 -8.57 -0.57
N ARG A 18 -6.30 -8.75 -1.41
CA ARG A 18 -5.40 -9.90 -1.30
C ARG A 18 -4.63 -9.93 0.03
N ALA A 19 -4.15 -8.77 0.49
CA ALA A 19 -3.44 -8.69 1.77
C ALA A 19 -4.38 -8.99 2.95
N LEU A 20 -5.64 -8.57 2.87
CA LEU A 20 -6.67 -8.87 3.88
C LEU A 20 -7.03 -10.35 3.91
N GLU A 21 -7.20 -10.99 2.74
CA GLU A 21 -7.49 -12.42 2.63
C GLU A 21 -6.35 -13.31 3.13
N ALA A 22 -5.10 -12.84 3.03
CA ALA A 22 -3.92 -13.55 3.51
C ALA A 22 -3.67 -13.41 5.03
N ALA A 23 -4.43 -12.58 5.74
CA ALA A 23 -4.25 -12.37 7.17
C ALA A 23 -4.73 -13.60 7.97
N GLU A 24 -3.80 -14.33 8.58
CA GLU A 24 -4.12 -15.52 9.39
C GLU A 24 -4.91 -15.16 10.67
N ASP A 25 -4.56 -14.05 11.33
CA ASP A 25 -5.28 -13.49 12.47
C ASP A 25 -5.91 -12.14 12.09
N TRP A 26 -7.10 -12.23 11.51
CA TRP A 26 -7.84 -11.04 11.09
C TRP A 26 -8.18 -10.09 12.24
N PRO A 27 -8.70 -10.55 13.41
CA PRO A 27 -8.95 -9.65 14.54
C PRO A 27 -7.73 -8.85 15.00
N ALA A 28 -6.56 -9.49 15.13
CA ALA A 28 -5.33 -8.78 15.52
C ALA A 28 -4.89 -7.79 14.42
N THR A 29 -4.97 -8.20 13.16
CA THR A 29 -4.64 -7.35 12.00
C THR A 29 -5.53 -6.11 11.96
N ALA A 30 -6.86 -6.28 12.12
CA ALA A 30 -7.81 -5.18 12.14
C ALA A 30 -7.57 -4.23 13.32
N ALA A 31 -7.20 -4.76 14.50
CA ALA A 31 -6.88 -3.92 15.66
C ALA A 31 -5.65 -3.03 15.40
N ALA A 32 -4.59 -3.59 14.80
CA ALA A 32 -3.39 -2.85 14.44
C ALA A 32 -3.69 -1.75 13.39
N LEU A 33 -4.42 -2.08 12.32
CA LEU A 33 -4.78 -1.13 11.27
C LEU A 33 -5.63 0.04 11.82
N ASN A 34 -6.60 -0.26 12.67
CA ASN A 34 -7.44 0.77 13.28
C ASN A 34 -6.64 1.68 14.24
N ALA A 35 -5.66 1.13 14.97
CA ALA A 35 -4.78 1.94 15.82
C ALA A 35 -3.93 2.90 14.97
N GLU A 36 -3.40 2.46 13.84
CA GLU A 36 -2.66 3.30 12.90
C GLU A 36 -3.55 4.40 12.28
N HIS A 37 -4.80 4.10 11.92
CA HIS A 37 -5.75 5.10 11.43
C HIS A 37 -6.09 6.16 12.49
N ALA A 38 -6.28 5.74 13.74
CA ALA A 38 -6.55 6.66 14.83
C ALA A 38 -5.37 7.61 15.08
N GLU A 39 -4.14 7.10 15.02
CA GLU A 39 -2.94 7.92 15.18
C GLU A 39 -2.72 8.87 13.99
N LEU A 40 -2.97 8.41 12.76
CA LEU A 40 -2.92 9.27 11.58
C LEU A 40 -3.91 10.43 11.70
N LEU A 41 -5.13 10.17 12.16
CA LEU A 41 -6.13 11.20 12.40
C LEU A 41 -5.67 12.20 13.47
N ARG A 42 -5.01 11.72 14.55
CA ARG A 42 -4.45 12.57 15.59
C ARG A 42 -3.38 13.51 15.02
N LEU A 43 -2.43 12.98 14.25
CA LEU A 43 -1.34 13.75 13.63
C LEU A 43 -1.88 14.82 12.67
N VAL A 44 -2.86 14.46 11.83
CA VAL A 44 -3.51 15.42 10.92
C VAL A 44 -4.18 16.55 11.70
N ARG A 45 -4.90 16.24 12.78
CA ARG A 45 -5.55 17.25 13.64
C ARG A 45 -4.55 18.15 14.36
N ALA A 46 -3.39 17.62 14.72
CA ALA A 46 -2.30 18.36 15.35
C ALA A 46 -1.50 19.23 14.35
N GLY A 47 -1.73 19.09 13.04
CA GLY A 47 -0.96 19.78 12.00
C GLY A 47 0.45 19.20 11.78
N GLU A 48 0.70 17.98 12.27
CA GLU A 48 1.99 17.30 12.19
C GLU A 48 2.18 16.63 10.81
N ALA A 49 2.26 17.43 9.75
CA ALA A 49 2.18 16.98 8.36
C ALA A 49 3.25 15.92 7.98
N THR A 50 4.50 16.12 8.40
CA THR A 50 5.60 15.18 8.10
C THR A 50 5.36 13.83 8.78
N ALA A 51 5.05 13.83 10.08
CA ALA A 51 4.79 12.60 10.81
C ALA A 51 3.55 11.85 10.27
N ALA A 52 2.51 12.59 9.87
CA ALA A 52 1.34 12.00 9.22
C ALA A 52 1.70 11.34 7.88
N ALA A 53 2.54 11.99 7.06
CA ALA A 53 3.00 11.42 5.80
C ALA A 53 3.82 10.15 6.02
N ASP A 54 4.75 10.16 6.96
CA ASP A 54 5.59 9.01 7.28
C ASP A 54 4.76 7.82 7.79
N LEU A 55 3.75 8.09 8.64
CA LEU A 55 2.85 7.04 9.12
C LEU A 55 1.98 6.48 8.00
N ALA A 56 1.45 7.32 7.11
CA ALA A 56 0.67 6.87 5.97
C ALA A 56 1.50 5.99 5.02
N GLU A 57 2.76 6.35 4.77
CA GLU A 57 3.66 5.51 3.97
C GLU A 57 3.92 4.16 4.64
N ARG A 58 4.25 4.15 5.93
CA ARG A 58 4.47 2.89 6.67
C ARG A 58 3.21 2.03 6.74
N HIS A 59 2.03 2.63 6.91
CA HIS A 59 0.76 1.92 6.92
C HIS A 59 0.51 1.20 5.59
N ILE A 60 0.65 1.93 4.47
CA ILE A 60 0.43 1.39 3.12
C ILE A 60 1.50 0.34 2.80
N ARG A 61 2.79 0.65 2.99
CA ARG A 61 3.88 -0.27 2.66
C ARG A 61 4.02 -1.43 3.65
N GLY A 62 3.73 -1.25 4.92
CA GLY A 62 3.78 -2.32 5.92
C GLY A 62 2.70 -3.36 5.66
N PHE A 63 1.52 -2.92 5.21
CA PHE A 63 0.42 -3.81 4.85
C PHE A 63 0.58 -4.43 3.45
N HIS A 64 1.10 -3.69 2.47
CA HIS A 64 1.29 -4.16 1.09
C HIS A 64 2.68 -4.72 0.78
N GLY A 65 3.66 -4.54 1.66
CA GLY A 65 5.07 -4.84 1.43
C GLY A 65 5.36 -6.34 1.35
N THR A 66 4.43 -7.18 1.78
CA THR A 66 4.45 -8.62 1.51
C THR A 66 3.95 -8.98 0.11
N LEU A 67 3.26 -8.06 -0.59
CA LEU A 67 2.71 -8.27 -1.94
C LEU A 67 3.51 -7.61 -3.06
N VAL A 68 4.35 -6.61 -2.76
CA VAL A 68 5.26 -6.01 -3.74
C VAL A 68 6.62 -6.68 -3.61
N THR A 69 6.74 -7.90 -4.14
CA THR A 69 8.05 -8.41 -4.54
C THR A 69 8.54 -7.55 -5.69
N ASN A 70 9.62 -6.82 -5.46
CA ASN A 70 10.32 -6.10 -6.52
C ASN A 70 11.07 -7.14 -7.36
N GLU A 71 10.34 -7.95 -8.12
CA GLU A 71 10.94 -8.83 -9.11
C GLU A 71 11.34 -7.95 -10.28
N PRO A 72 12.65 -7.83 -10.60
CA PRO A 72 13.05 -7.07 -11.78
C PRO A 72 12.37 -7.72 -12.99
N ALA A 73 11.69 -6.90 -13.80
CA ALA A 73 11.18 -7.33 -15.09
C ALA A 73 12.28 -8.12 -15.80
N GLY A 74 12.04 -9.41 -16.03
CA GLY A 74 13.02 -10.31 -16.60
C GLY A 74 13.57 -9.74 -17.93
N PRO A 75 14.81 -10.09 -18.31
CA PRO A 75 15.44 -9.51 -19.48
C PRO A 75 14.52 -9.76 -20.69
N GLU A 76 14.00 -8.68 -21.26
CA GLU A 76 13.37 -8.73 -22.57
C GLU A 76 14.41 -9.31 -23.52
N ALA A 77 14.19 -10.56 -23.92
CA ALA A 77 15.03 -11.22 -24.89
C ALA A 77 14.89 -10.43 -26.19
N ASP A 78 15.88 -9.60 -26.49
CA ASP A 78 16.12 -9.02 -27.81
C ASP A 78 16.38 -10.17 -28.79
N THR A 79 15.31 -10.81 -29.24
CA THR A 79 15.33 -11.69 -30.41
C THR A 79 15.09 -10.84 -31.64
N ASN A 80 16.07 -10.00 -31.99
CA ASN A 80 16.18 -9.45 -33.34
C ASN A 80 17.59 -9.74 -33.85
N GLY A 81 17.86 -11.03 -34.03
CA GLY A 81 18.88 -11.50 -34.94
C GLY A 81 18.18 -12.18 -36.11
N GLU A 82 18.25 -11.57 -37.29
CA GLU A 82 18.15 -12.29 -38.57
C GLU A 82 18.91 -11.49 -39.65
N PRO A 83 19.36 -12.14 -40.73
CA PRO A 83 20.75 -12.22 -41.15
C PRO A 83 21.19 -11.17 -42.18
#